data_AF-A0A3M7M447-F1
#
_entry.id   AF-A0A3M7M447-F1
#
_cell.length_a   1.000
_cell.length_b   1.000
_cell.length_c   1.000
_cell.angle_alpha   90.00
_cell.angle_beta   90.00
_cell.angle_gamma   90.00
#
_symmetry.space_group_name_H-M   'P 1'
#
loop_
_entity.id
_entity.type
_entity.pdbx_description
1 polymer ?
#
loop_
_entity_poly.entity_id
_entity_poly.type
_entity_poly.pdbx_seq_one_letter_code
_entity_poly.pdbx_strand_id
1 'polypeptide(L)'
;MNSISPLAKAWASLGPDLYSASSAEEKENAECLLNILFEGDAEGKNKFSERFLGTKRLTGQRELQSNKDERQTAGSEVGLSDGSNIREFVVILNTLPSGISALAILRHQVEAFFKFGPDLASFVFAKLQEFAAAGSNKLIESKFDVRLSGLDSESLSQWSSFCPWNSCKMAATLVLLFAAPRDSESLFFAVKTQSRTLGGLPTLEHIRKTPSASLDTAYRRAKQGAFGDGKRTTVMAVSLTDVHIFELAEQDKAEPHFSFSHVFVFAVGPEGTVIWQSWGKFGYRLDEYLKRGGGRLRDWQEADQFVNDFTKLVSGKGTWTAKRNKLYERLFDIDLNHICGPKGPERPLTSKFKPWVRINTLENVKYEDVTKFRWSVPFVG
;
A
#
# COMPACT_ATOMS: atom_id res chain seq x y z
N MET A 1 -17.06 -36.94 6.98
CA MET A 1 -16.25 -36.50 8.13
C MET A 1 -14.89 -36.09 7.59
N ASN A 2 -14.63 -34.79 7.47
CA ASN A 2 -13.46 -34.27 6.78
C ASN A 2 -12.22 -34.38 7.67
N SER A 3 -11.14 -34.97 7.14
CA SER A 3 -9.88 -35.08 7.86
C SER A 3 -9.27 -33.69 8.02
N ILE A 4 -9.07 -33.28 9.27
CA ILE A 4 -8.37 -32.03 9.61
C ILE A 4 -6.91 -32.19 9.21
N SER A 5 -6.34 -31.18 8.53
CA SER A 5 -4.97 -31.23 8.04
C SER A 5 -3.97 -31.45 9.18
N PRO A 6 -2.85 -32.17 8.95
CA PRO A 6 -1.80 -32.35 9.95
C PRO A 6 -1.27 -31.02 10.51
N LEU A 7 -1.24 -29.99 9.68
CA LEU A 7 -0.81 -28.64 10.05
C LEU A 7 -1.79 -27.99 11.05
N ALA A 8 -3.10 -28.15 10.83
CA ALA A 8 -4.12 -27.64 11.75
C ALA A 8 -4.11 -28.38 13.10
N LYS A 9 -3.71 -29.66 13.12
CA LYS A 9 -3.49 -30.40 14.38
C LYS A 9 -2.25 -29.93 15.13
N ALA A 10 -1.14 -29.68 14.43
CA ALA A 10 0.09 -29.16 15.02
C ALA A 10 -0.08 -27.74 15.58
N TRP A 11 -0.84 -26.89 14.89
CA TRP A 11 -1.19 -25.56 15.36
C TRP A 11 -2.12 -25.60 16.58
N ALA A 12 -3.13 -26.47 16.56
CA ALA A 12 -4.03 -26.63 17.71
C ALA A 12 -3.31 -27.13 18.98
N SER A 13 -2.20 -27.86 18.85
CA SER A 13 -1.39 -28.28 20.00
C SER A 13 -0.44 -27.19 20.54
N LEU A 14 -0.01 -26.23 19.70
CA LEU A 14 0.95 -25.19 20.09
C LEU A 14 0.28 -23.88 20.55
N GLY A 15 -0.97 -23.66 20.14
CA GLY A 15 -1.72 -22.44 20.43
C GLY A 15 -1.79 -22.09 21.92
N PRO A 16 -2.11 -23.02 22.84
CA PRO A 16 -2.15 -22.74 24.27
C PRO A 16 -0.79 -22.33 24.85
N ASP A 17 0.30 -22.97 24.42
CA ASP A 17 1.65 -22.67 24.91
C ASP A 17 2.11 -21.29 24.43
N LEU A 18 1.88 -20.97 23.15
CA LEU A 18 2.17 -19.65 22.59
C LEU A 18 1.33 -18.56 23.25
N TYR A 19 0.04 -18.81 23.45
CA TYR A 19 -0.85 -17.85 24.11
C TYR A 19 -0.43 -17.63 25.57
N SER A 20 -0.05 -18.67 26.30
CA SER A 20 0.41 -18.54 27.69
C SER A 20 1.72 -17.75 27.80
N ALA A 21 2.65 -17.94 26.87
CA ALA A 21 3.93 -17.25 26.78
C ALA A 21 3.82 -15.80 26.24
N SER A 22 2.67 -15.42 25.69
CA SER A 22 2.43 -14.07 25.17
C SER A 22 2.33 -13.02 26.30
N SER A 23 2.72 -11.80 25.99
CA SER A 23 2.58 -10.64 26.86
C SER A 23 1.11 -10.29 27.15
N ALA A 24 0.85 -9.45 28.16
CA ALA A 24 -0.51 -9.03 28.51
C ALA A 24 -1.20 -8.29 27.35
N GLU A 25 -0.45 -7.44 26.65
CA GLU A 25 -0.91 -6.68 25.48
C GLU A 25 -1.25 -7.59 24.30
N GLU A 26 -0.42 -8.61 24.03
CA GLU A 26 -0.70 -9.59 22.97
C GLU A 26 -1.96 -10.43 23.27
N LYS A 27 -2.19 -10.76 24.54
CA LYS A 27 -3.41 -11.46 24.98
C LYS A 27 -4.65 -10.58 24.81
N GLU A 28 -4.55 -9.30 25.15
CA GLU A 28 -5.64 -8.33 24.98
C GLU A 28 -5.98 -8.11 23.49
N ASN A 29 -4.96 -7.99 22.64
CA ASN A 29 -5.12 -7.87 21.19
C ASN A 29 -5.77 -9.12 20.59
N ALA A 30 -5.37 -10.31 21.04
CA ALA A 30 -5.99 -11.57 20.61
C ALA A 30 -7.48 -11.64 21.03
N GLU A 31 -7.83 -11.23 22.24
CA GLU A 31 -9.22 -11.15 22.70
C GLU A 31 -10.06 -10.14 21.89
N CYS A 32 -9.47 -8.98 21.56
CA CYS A 32 -10.11 -7.98 20.71
C CYS A 32 -10.42 -8.55 19.32
N LEU A 33 -9.46 -9.23 18.69
CA LEU A 33 -9.65 -9.89 17.39
C LEU A 33 -10.70 -11.01 17.46
N LEU A 34 -10.74 -11.78 18.54
CA LEU A 34 -11.77 -12.80 18.73
C LEU A 34 -13.18 -12.19 18.91
N ASN A 35 -13.30 -11.05 19.57
CA ASN A 35 -14.58 -10.34 19.69
C ASN A 35 -15.08 -9.86 18.32
N ILE A 36 -14.18 -9.39 17.45
CA ILE A 36 -14.51 -8.95 16.09
C ILE A 36 -14.88 -10.16 15.21
N LEU A 37 -14.10 -11.24 15.27
CA LEU A 37 -14.29 -12.42 14.43
C LEU A 37 -15.59 -13.18 14.74
N PHE A 38 -16.07 -13.10 15.98
CA PHE A 38 -17.25 -13.82 16.45
C PHE A 38 -18.34 -12.87 16.95
N GLU A 39 -18.45 -11.68 16.35
CA GLU A 39 -19.49 -10.71 16.70
C GLU A 39 -20.89 -11.36 16.55
N GLY A 40 -21.65 -11.40 17.65
CA GLY A 40 -22.96 -12.05 17.70
C GLY A 40 -22.95 -13.58 17.86
N ASP A 41 -21.77 -14.23 17.88
CA ASP A 41 -21.59 -15.68 18.06
C ASP A 41 -20.69 -16.01 19.26
N ALA A 42 -21.20 -15.73 20.47
CA ALA A 42 -20.47 -15.98 21.71
C ALA A 42 -20.13 -17.47 21.92
N GLU A 43 -20.94 -18.39 21.39
CA GLU A 43 -20.69 -19.84 21.50
C GLU A 43 -19.55 -20.29 20.58
N GLY A 44 -19.51 -19.79 19.34
CA GLY A 44 -18.42 -20.00 18.41
C GLY A 44 -17.09 -19.43 18.93
N LYS A 45 -17.12 -18.22 19.50
CA LYS A 45 -15.95 -17.61 20.14
C LYS A 45 -15.38 -18.51 21.24
N ASN A 46 -16.24 -19.00 22.13
CA ASN A 46 -15.83 -19.84 23.25
C ASN A 46 -15.26 -21.18 22.79
N LYS A 47 -15.92 -21.87 21.84
CA LYS A 47 -15.41 -23.13 21.28
C LYS A 47 -14.07 -22.95 20.57
N PHE A 48 -13.88 -21.84 19.87
CA PHE A 48 -12.62 -21.53 19.22
C PHE A 48 -11.52 -21.25 20.26
N SER A 49 -11.80 -20.40 21.25
CA SER A 49 -10.85 -20.02 22.29
C SER A 49 -10.43 -21.22 23.14
N GLU A 50 -11.36 -22.07 23.56
CA GLU A 50 -11.05 -23.30 24.30
C GLU A 50 -10.16 -24.24 23.48
N ARG A 51 -10.43 -24.36 22.18
CA ARG A 51 -9.71 -25.27 21.29
C ARG A 51 -8.32 -24.78 20.91
N PHE A 52 -8.13 -23.47 20.78
CA PHE A 52 -6.89 -22.89 20.26
C PHE A 52 -6.03 -22.18 21.30
N LEU A 53 -6.64 -21.64 22.36
CA LEU A 53 -5.94 -20.89 23.41
C LEU A 53 -5.91 -21.64 24.75
N GLY A 54 -6.69 -22.74 24.88
CA GLY A 54 -6.66 -23.62 26.05
C GLY A 54 -7.26 -23.03 27.33
N THR A 55 -7.99 -21.90 27.24
CA THR A 55 -8.51 -21.17 28.39
C THR A 55 -9.74 -21.85 29.00
N LYS A 56 -9.58 -22.42 30.22
CA LYS A 56 -10.72 -22.61 31.14
C LYS A 56 -10.99 -21.29 31.87
N ARG A 57 -12.27 -20.88 31.92
CA ARG A 57 -12.80 -19.65 32.56
C ARG A 57 -11.96 -19.16 33.76
N LEU A 58 -11.35 -17.98 33.62
CA LEU A 58 -10.97 -17.12 34.73
C LEU A 58 -12.10 -16.11 34.97
N THR A 59 -13.07 -16.51 35.78
CA THR A 59 -13.94 -15.55 36.48
C THR A 59 -13.18 -15.03 37.70
N GLY A 60 -12.83 -13.73 37.72
CA GLY A 60 -12.28 -13.10 38.91
C GLY A 60 -11.77 -11.67 38.67
N GLN A 61 -12.61 -10.69 39.04
CA GLN A 61 -12.21 -9.31 39.29
C GLN A 61 -11.18 -9.24 40.44
N ARG A 62 -10.14 -8.42 40.30
CA ARG A 62 -9.57 -7.49 41.32
C ARG A 62 -8.33 -6.80 40.74
N GLU A 63 -8.36 -5.48 40.59
CA GLU A 63 -8.00 -4.40 41.54
C GLU A 63 -6.58 -3.86 41.27
N LEU A 64 -6.53 -2.53 41.21
CA LEU A 64 -5.36 -1.69 40.98
C LEU A 64 -4.17 -2.04 41.89
N GLN A 65 -2.96 -1.91 41.34
CA GLN A 65 -1.92 -1.16 42.03
C GLN A 65 -0.89 -0.55 41.07
N SER A 66 -0.82 0.78 41.17
CA SER A 66 0.20 1.68 40.65
C SER A 66 1.58 1.27 41.15
N ASN A 67 2.60 1.36 40.29
CA ASN A 67 3.85 2.02 40.70
C ASN A 67 4.53 2.69 39.50
N LYS A 68 4.72 4.01 39.66
CA LYS A 68 5.60 4.88 38.90
C LYS A 68 7.05 4.42 39.12
N ASP A 69 7.85 4.49 38.06
CA ASP A 69 9.22 4.98 38.21
C ASP A 69 9.64 5.73 36.95
N GLU A 70 9.85 7.03 37.15
CA GLU A 70 10.35 7.99 36.18
C GLU A 70 11.86 7.81 35.98
N ARG A 71 12.30 7.70 34.72
CA ARG A 71 13.62 8.19 34.32
C ARG A 71 13.51 9.00 33.03
N GLN A 72 13.46 10.32 33.22
CA GLN A 72 13.68 11.32 32.20
C GLN A 72 15.13 11.22 31.68
N THR A 73 15.28 11.12 30.36
CA THR A 73 16.47 11.64 29.67
C THR A 73 15.98 12.58 28.58
N ALA A 74 16.43 13.82 28.67
CA ALA A 74 16.01 14.93 27.84
C ALA A 74 16.62 14.83 26.44
N GLY A 75 15.74 14.75 25.43
CA GLY A 75 16.01 15.14 24.06
C GLY A 75 14.84 16.04 23.64
N SER A 76 15.11 17.33 23.45
CA SER A 76 14.12 18.33 23.10
C SER A 76 13.66 18.14 21.64
N GLU A 77 12.59 17.37 21.44
CA GLU A 77 11.69 17.54 20.31
C GLU A 77 10.51 18.41 20.77
N VAL A 78 10.22 19.46 20.01
CA VAL A 78 9.10 20.37 20.27
C VAL A 78 7.80 19.60 20.03
N GLY A 79 7.26 19.02 21.11
CA GLY A 79 5.95 18.36 21.12
C GLY A 79 4.82 19.39 20.97
N LEU A 80 4.42 19.65 19.73
CA LEU A 80 3.11 20.22 19.41
C LEU A 80 2.07 19.10 19.48
N SER A 81 0.95 19.33 20.16
CA SER A 81 -0.05 18.30 20.44
C SER A 81 -0.63 17.67 19.17
N ASP A 82 -0.72 16.33 19.15
CA ASP A 82 -1.15 15.51 18.00
C ASP A 82 -2.47 15.97 17.36
N GLY A 83 -3.40 16.50 18.17
CA GLY A 83 -4.67 17.04 17.69
C GLY A 83 -4.56 18.34 16.88
N SER A 84 -3.53 19.16 17.12
CA SER A 84 -3.29 20.39 16.35
C SER A 84 -2.79 20.08 14.93
N ASN A 85 -1.91 19.08 14.80
CA ASN A 85 -1.33 18.65 13.53
C ASN A 85 -2.39 18.09 12.57
N ILE A 86 -3.37 17.34 13.06
CA ILE A 86 -4.43 16.77 12.21
C ILE A 86 -5.36 17.86 11.68
N ARG A 87 -5.72 18.85 12.50
CA ARG A 87 -6.57 19.96 12.06
C ARG A 87 -5.88 20.76 10.96
N GLU A 88 -4.61 21.09 11.13
CA GLU A 88 -3.82 21.77 10.11
C GLU A 88 -3.69 20.92 8.84
N PHE A 89 -3.46 19.61 8.98
CA PHE A 89 -3.41 18.68 7.86
C PHE A 89 -4.72 18.64 7.07
N VAL A 90 -5.87 18.58 7.76
CA VAL A 90 -7.20 18.64 7.13
C VAL A 90 -7.40 19.94 6.38
N VAL A 91 -6.94 21.08 6.94
CA VAL A 91 -6.98 22.35 6.22
C VAL A 91 -6.19 22.24 4.92
N ILE A 92 -4.94 21.76 4.97
CA ILE A 92 -4.07 21.62 3.80
C ILE A 92 -4.66 20.68 2.74
N LEU A 93 -5.23 19.54 3.12
CA LEU A 93 -5.84 18.61 2.17
C LEU A 93 -7.14 19.15 1.56
N ASN A 94 -7.79 20.12 2.20
CA ASN A 94 -9.00 20.78 1.68
C ASN A 94 -8.69 22.07 0.90
N THR A 95 -7.53 22.70 1.09
CA THR A 95 -7.13 23.97 0.45
C THR A 95 -6.21 23.77 -0.76
N LEU A 96 -6.63 22.89 -1.66
CA LEU A 96 -5.86 22.57 -2.85
C LEU A 96 -5.88 23.70 -3.89
N PRO A 97 -4.77 23.92 -4.64
CA PRO A 97 -4.72 24.94 -5.67
C PRO A 97 -5.76 24.69 -6.76
N SER A 98 -6.50 25.73 -7.15
CA SER A 98 -7.46 25.69 -8.24
C SER A 98 -6.87 26.17 -9.56
N GLY A 99 -7.51 25.82 -10.69
CA GLY A 99 -7.12 26.31 -12.02
C GLY A 99 -5.86 25.67 -12.61
N ILE A 100 -5.37 24.57 -12.02
CA ILE A 100 -4.22 23.80 -12.52
C ILE A 100 -4.67 22.49 -13.19
N SER A 101 -3.79 21.89 -14.01
CA SER A 101 -4.05 20.62 -14.69
C SER A 101 -4.27 19.46 -13.71
N ALA A 102 -4.95 18.41 -14.16
CA ALA A 102 -5.20 17.21 -13.37
C ALA A 102 -3.91 16.52 -12.88
N LEU A 103 -2.85 16.52 -13.69
CA LEU A 103 -1.56 15.93 -13.30
C LEU A 103 -0.83 16.82 -12.27
N ALA A 104 -0.83 18.13 -12.45
CA ALA A 104 -0.25 19.06 -11.48
C ALA A 104 -0.96 18.94 -10.12
N ILE A 105 -2.30 18.92 -10.08
CA ILE A 105 -3.02 18.80 -8.81
C ILE A 105 -2.81 17.42 -8.17
N LEU A 106 -2.73 16.34 -8.96
CA LEU A 106 -2.42 15.01 -8.43
C LEU A 106 -1.05 14.98 -7.75
N ARG A 107 -0.05 15.61 -8.36
CA ARG A 107 1.28 15.74 -7.74
C ARG A 107 1.22 16.51 -6.43
N HIS A 108 0.57 17.67 -6.42
CA HIS A 108 0.40 18.47 -5.21
C HIS A 108 -0.33 17.69 -4.11
N GLN A 109 -1.37 16.96 -4.45
CA GLN A 109 -2.14 16.15 -3.50
C GLN A 109 -1.27 15.04 -2.88
N VAL A 110 -0.49 14.33 -3.68
CA VAL A 110 0.41 13.27 -3.20
C VAL A 110 1.52 13.86 -2.30
N GLU A 111 2.11 14.99 -2.67
CA GLU A 111 3.13 15.67 -1.84
C GLU A 111 2.55 16.21 -0.52
N ALA A 112 1.40 16.87 -0.59
CA ALA A 112 0.70 17.42 0.58
C ALA A 112 0.36 16.33 1.60
N PHE A 113 0.03 15.13 1.12
CA PHE A 113 -0.30 13.97 1.96
C PHE A 113 0.81 13.57 2.95
N PHE A 114 2.07 13.87 2.63
CA PHE A 114 3.22 13.55 3.48
C PHE A 114 3.79 14.75 4.26
N LYS A 115 3.12 15.91 4.22
CA LYS A 115 3.64 17.16 4.82
C LYS A 115 3.90 17.05 6.32
N PHE A 116 3.11 16.25 7.06
CA PHE A 116 3.28 16.01 8.50
C PHE A 116 3.90 14.63 8.80
N GLY A 117 4.59 14.04 7.82
CA GLY A 117 5.31 12.78 8.00
C GLY A 117 4.49 11.52 7.72
N PRO A 118 5.16 10.35 7.75
CA PRO A 118 4.60 9.07 7.30
C PRO A 118 3.53 8.53 8.25
N ASP A 119 3.55 8.85 9.54
CA ASP A 119 2.58 8.35 10.51
C ASP A 119 1.19 8.91 10.27
N LEU A 120 1.07 10.24 10.15
CA LEU A 120 -0.23 10.86 9.85
C LEU A 120 -0.74 10.46 8.47
N ALA A 121 0.15 10.38 7.47
CA ALA A 121 -0.19 9.86 6.15
C ALA A 121 -0.76 8.44 6.24
N SER A 122 -0.15 7.57 7.06
CA SER A 122 -0.60 6.18 7.27
C SER A 122 -1.99 6.10 7.88
N PHE A 123 -2.25 6.88 8.93
CA PHE A 123 -3.58 6.97 9.55
C PHE A 123 -4.63 7.42 8.55
N VAL A 124 -4.38 8.51 7.83
CA VAL A 124 -5.35 9.06 6.86
C VAL A 124 -5.53 8.12 5.67
N PHE A 125 -4.48 7.42 5.24
CA PHE A 125 -4.58 6.41 4.19
C PHE A 125 -5.44 5.23 4.62
N ALA A 126 -5.28 4.75 5.86
CA ALA A 126 -6.14 3.69 6.41
C ALA A 126 -7.62 4.10 6.36
N LYS A 127 -7.95 5.34 6.77
CA LYS A 127 -9.32 5.86 6.69
C LYS A 127 -9.83 6.01 5.26
N LEU A 128 -8.98 6.46 4.34
CA LEU A 128 -9.32 6.54 2.93
C LEU A 128 -9.56 5.14 2.33
N GLN A 129 -8.77 4.15 2.73
CA GLN A 129 -8.90 2.78 2.27
C GLN A 129 -10.17 2.12 2.81
N GLU A 130 -10.47 2.26 4.11
CA GLU A 130 -11.72 1.83 4.74
C GLU A 130 -12.92 2.44 4.00
N PHE A 131 -12.90 3.76 3.80
CA PHE A 131 -13.92 4.49 3.07
C PHE A 131 -14.13 3.90 1.66
N ALA A 132 -13.07 3.82 0.85
CA ALA A 132 -13.17 3.33 -0.52
C ALA A 132 -13.59 1.85 -0.60
N ALA A 133 -13.19 1.02 0.37
CA ALA A 133 -13.55 -0.40 0.42
C ALA A 133 -15.02 -0.65 0.75
N ALA A 134 -15.71 0.29 1.44
CA ALA A 134 -17.12 0.15 1.80
C ALA A 134 -18.07 0.14 0.59
N GLY A 135 -17.64 0.60 -0.58
CA GLY A 135 -18.35 0.48 -1.87
C GLY A 135 -19.70 1.21 -1.99
N SER A 136 -20.17 1.87 -0.93
CA SER A 136 -21.49 2.51 -0.84
C SER A 136 -21.41 4.01 -0.52
N ASN A 137 -20.26 4.62 -0.80
CA ASN A 137 -20.00 6.02 -0.48
C ASN A 137 -20.92 6.95 -1.28
N LYS A 138 -21.48 7.95 -0.59
CA LYS A 138 -22.34 8.96 -1.22
C LYS A 138 -21.58 10.27 -1.40
N LEU A 139 -21.83 10.93 -2.53
CA LEU A 139 -21.38 12.30 -2.74
C LEU A 139 -22.28 13.26 -1.95
N ILE A 140 -21.65 14.13 -1.17
CA ILE A 140 -22.25 15.28 -0.51
C ILE A 140 -21.71 16.50 -1.23
N GLU A 141 -22.58 17.29 -1.86
CA GLU A 141 -22.18 18.52 -2.57
C GLU A 141 -21.06 18.27 -3.60
N SER A 142 -21.13 17.14 -4.31
CA SER A 142 -20.15 16.72 -5.32
C SER A 142 -18.77 16.30 -4.77
N LYS A 143 -18.64 16.08 -3.46
CA LYS A 143 -17.44 15.53 -2.81
C LYS A 143 -17.77 14.31 -1.94
N PHE A 144 -16.77 13.47 -1.72
CA PHE A 144 -16.78 12.40 -0.74
C PHE A 144 -16.31 12.92 0.61
N ASP A 145 -17.12 12.79 1.65
CA ASP A 145 -16.75 13.20 3.01
C ASP A 145 -16.03 12.06 3.73
N VAL A 146 -14.72 12.22 3.90
CA VAL A 146 -13.86 11.24 4.58
C VAL A 146 -13.64 11.72 6.01
N ARG A 147 -14.26 11.02 6.96
CA ARG A 147 -14.16 11.33 8.38
C ARG A 147 -12.91 10.69 8.98
N LEU A 148 -12.10 11.51 9.62
CA LEU A 148 -10.89 11.14 10.34
C LEU A 148 -11.22 10.97 11.83
N SER A 149 -11.97 9.92 12.16
CA SER A 149 -12.32 9.53 13.53
C SER A 149 -11.46 8.37 14.05
N GLY A 150 -11.43 8.17 15.37
CA GLY A 150 -10.71 7.06 16.01
C GLY A 150 -9.23 7.35 16.27
N LEU A 151 -8.90 8.63 16.48
CA LEU A 151 -7.62 9.01 17.04
C LEU A 151 -7.78 9.08 18.55
N ASP A 152 -7.56 7.97 19.21
CA ASP A 152 -7.37 7.97 20.65
C ASP A 152 -5.98 8.57 20.93
N SER A 153 -5.79 9.26 22.06
CA SER A 153 -4.56 10.03 22.33
C SER A 153 -3.30 9.16 22.49
N GLU A 154 -3.42 7.84 22.33
CA GLU A 154 -2.31 6.92 22.33
C GLU A 154 -1.71 6.80 20.92
N SER A 155 -0.77 7.71 20.68
CA SER A 155 0.35 7.58 19.74
C SER A 155 -0.02 7.43 18.25
N LEU A 156 -0.06 8.59 17.56
CA LEU A 156 0.15 8.61 16.11
C LEU A 156 1.44 7.88 15.69
N SER A 157 2.43 7.78 16.58
CA SER A 157 3.79 7.31 16.32
C SER A 157 3.96 5.80 16.01
N GLN A 158 2.88 5.09 15.70
CA GLN A 158 2.96 3.69 15.25
C GLN A 158 2.22 3.40 13.94
N TRP A 159 1.48 4.36 13.38
CA TRP A 159 0.66 4.10 12.18
C TRP A 159 1.50 3.70 10.95
N SER A 160 2.70 4.25 10.82
CA SER A 160 3.62 3.88 9.74
C SER A 160 4.15 2.45 9.84
N SER A 161 4.04 1.79 11.00
CA SER A 161 4.36 0.37 11.13
C SER A 161 3.27 -0.52 10.52
N PHE A 162 1.99 -0.13 10.65
CA PHE A 162 0.85 -0.84 10.07
C PHE A 162 0.71 -0.60 8.56
N CYS A 163 0.96 0.63 8.13
CA CYS A 163 0.94 1.04 6.72
C CYS A 163 2.33 1.55 6.30
N PRO A 164 3.30 0.66 6.04
CA PRO A 164 4.65 1.09 5.74
C PRO A 164 4.75 1.62 4.30
N TRP A 165 5.17 2.88 4.16
CA TRP A 165 5.28 3.58 2.87
C TRP A 165 6.38 3.07 1.94
N ASN A 166 7.15 2.06 2.38
CA ASN A 166 8.02 1.27 1.50
C ASN A 166 7.24 0.22 0.67
N SER A 167 5.94 0.04 0.92
CA SER A 167 5.07 -0.83 0.12
C SER A 167 4.68 -0.18 -1.22
N CYS A 168 5.26 -0.70 -2.31
CA CYS A 168 4.98 -0.26 -3.68
C CYS A 168 3.48 -0.33 -4.05
N LYS A 169 2.77 -1.33 -3.52
CA LYS A 169 1.33 -1.52 -3.71
C LYS A 169 0.52 -0.42 -3.02
N MET A 170 0.91 -0.08 -1.80
CA MET A 170 0.24 0.95 -1.00
C MET A 170 0.43 2.34 -1.62
N ALA A 171 1.67 2.65 -2.04
CA ALA A 171 1.97 3.86 -2.79
C ALA A 171 1.13 3.96 -4.07
N ALA A 172 1.03 2.86 -4.84
CA ALA A 172 0.20 2.84 -6.04
C ALA A 172 -1.29 3.02 -5.74
N THR A 173 -1.81 2.36 -4.69
CA THR A 173 -3.21 2.51 -4.26
C THR A 173 -3.54 3.95 -3.88
N LEU A 174 -2.68 4.65 -3.13
CA LEU A 174 -2.88 6.06 -2.78
C LEU A 174 -3.07 6.93 -4.04
N VAL A 175 -2.15 6.82 -4.99
CA VAL A 175 -2.22 7.63 -6.23
C VAL A 175 -3.45 7.26 -7.05
N LEU A 176 -3.79 5.97 -7.17
CA LEU A 176 -4.99 5.52 -7.86
C LEU A 176 -6.27 6.04 -7.19
N LEU A 177 -6.34 6.07 -5.85
CA LEU A 177 -7.50 6.62 -5.14
C LEU A 177 -7.70 8.11 -5.42
N PHE A 178 -6.62 8.89 -5.46
CA PHE A 178 -6.70 10.29 -5.85
C PHE A 178 -7.09 10.44 -7.32
N ALA A 179 -6.52 9.65 -8.23
CA ALA A 179 -6.81 9.76 -9.66
C ALA A 179 -8.14 9.13 -10.11
N ALA A 180 -8.74 8.24 -9.31
CA ALA A 180 -9.95 7.51 -9.69
C ALA A 180 -11.11 8.46 -10.01
N PRO A 181 -11.94 8.14 -11.01
CA PRO A 181 -13.17 8.87 -11.26
C PRO A 181 -14.02 9.05 -10.00
N ARG A 182 -14.80 10.13 -9.96
CA ARG A 182 -15.67 10.48 -8.83
C ARG A 182 -16.92 9.60 -8.75
N ASP A 183 -16.72 8.30 -8.54
CA ASP A 183 -17.75 7.31 -8.28
C ASP A 183 -17.21 6.20 -7.36
N SER A 184 -18.11 5.54 -6.64
CA SER A 184 -17.75 4.57 -5.61
C SER A 184 -17.18 3.27 -6.17
N GLU A 185 -17.55 2.89 -7.41
CA GLU A 185 -17.04 1.69 -8.07
C GLU A 185 -15.57 1.87 -8.45
N SER A 186 -15.22 3.01 -9.03
CA SER A 186 -13.85 3.40 -9.36
C SER A 186 -12.96 3.47 -8.13
N LEU A 187 -13.46 4.01 -7.01
CA LEU A 187 -12.74 4.02 -5.73
C LEU A 187 -12.49 2.61 -5.19
N PHE A 188 -13.53 1.78 -5.18
CA PHE A 188 -13.41 0.39 -4.76
C PHE A 188 -12.41 -0.37 -5.65
N PHE A 189 -12.48 -0.17 -6.96
CA PHE A 189 -11.57 -0.77 -7.93
C PHE A 189 -10.11 -0.35 -7.68
N ALA A 190 -9.86 0.92 -7.35
CA ALA A 190 -8.52 1.41 -7.01
C ALA A 190 -7.92 0.67 -5.80
N VAL A 191 -8.70 0.46 -4.73
CA VAL A 191 -8.25 -0.33 -3.57
C VAL A 191 -8.09 -1.80 -3.91
N LYS A 192 -9.09 -2.38 -4.58
CA LYS A 192 -9.14 -3.80 -4.92
C LYS A 192 -7.90 -4.22 -5.70
N THR A 193 -7.53 -3.44 -6.71
CA THR A 193 -6.50 -3.77 -7.71
C THR A 193 -5.14 -4.18 -7.13
N GLN A 194 -4.75 -3.63 -5.98
CA GLN A 194 -3.47 -3.97 -5.33
C GLN A 194 -3.65 -4.76 -4.03
N SER A 195 -4.87 -5.13 -3.68
CA SER A 195 -5.20 -5.86 -2.46
C SER A 195 -5.30 -7.38 -2.70
N ARG A 196 -4.61 -8.15 -1.86
CA ARG A 196 -4.76 -9.62 -1.82
C ARG A 196 -6.13 -10.00 -1.24
N THR A 197 -6.54 -9.35 -0.15
CA THR A 197 -7.77 -9.70 0.59
C THR A 197 -9.03 -9.40 -0.21
N LEU A 198 -8.97 -8.40 -1.10
CA LEU A 198 -10.07 -8.09 -2.04
C LEU A 198 -9.94 -8.83 -3.38
N GLY A 199 -8.98 -9.74 -3.51
CA GLY A 199 -8.80 -10.59 -4.70
C GLY A 199 -8.34 -9.84 -5.96
N GLY A 200 -7.70 -8.68 -5.84
CA GLY A 200 -7.22 -7.93 -7.01
C GLY A 200 -5.79 -8.24 -7.44
N LEU A 201 -5.02 -9.00 -6.65
CA LEU A 201 -3.71 -9.49 -7.09
C LEU A 201 -3.86 -10.61 -8.14
N PRO A 202 -2.97 -10.67 -9.15
CA PRO A 202 -3.07 -11.69 -10.18
C PRO A 202 -2.82 -13.08 -9.60
N THR A 203 -3.55 -14.09 -10.09
CA THR A 203 -3.29 -15.51 -9.85
C THR A 203 -2.46 -16.09 -10.99
N LEU A 204 -1.85 -17.27 -10.80
CA LEU A 204 -1.10 -17.90 -11.89
C LEU A 204 -2.01 -18.29 -13.07
N GLU A 205 -3.23 -18.72 -12.80
CA GLU A 205 -4.24 -18.97 -13.83
C GLU A 205 -4.52 -17.70 -14.65
N HIS A 206 -4.74 -16.57 -13.99
CA HIS A 206 -4.95 -15.29 -14.66
C HIS A 206 -3.75 -14.88 -15.52
N ILE A 207 -2.52 -15.03 -15.00
CA ILE A 207 -1.28 -14.76 -15.73
C ILE A 207 -1.16 -15.64 -16.97
N ARG A 208 -1.48 -16.93 -16.86
CA ARG A 208 -1.43 -17.89 -17.99
C ARG A 208 -2.46 -17.55 -19.07
N LYS A 209 -3.63 -17.04 -18.70
CA LYS A 209 -4.73 -16.69 -19.62
C LYS A 209 -4.63 -15.29 -20.22
N THR A 210 -3.84 -14.40 -19.62
CA THR A 210 -3.80 -12.99 -20.00
C THR A 210 -2.41 -12.64 -20.56
N PRO A 211 -2.32 -12.16 -21.81
CA PRO A 211 -1.06 -11.67 -22.35
C PRO A 211 -0.46 -10.56 -21.49
N SER A 212 0.87 -10.50 -21.42
CA SER A 212 1.56 -9.38 -20.76
C SER A 212 1.25 -8.07 -21.50
N ALA A 213 0.91 -7.03 -20.75
CA ALA A 213 0.71 -5.69 -21.27
C ALA A 213 2.03 -5.05 -21.75
N SER A 214 1.91 -4.03 -22.59
CA SER A 214 3.04 -3.22 -23.09
C SER A 214 2.94 -1.80 -22.55
N LEU A 215 3.89 -1.40 -21.70
CA LEU A 215 3.97 -0.03 -21.21
C LEU A 215 4.23 0.95 -22.36
N ASP A 216 5.06 0.58 -23.34
CA ASP A 216 5.30 1.39 -24.53
C ASP A 216 4.01 1.73 -25.29
N THR A 217 3.16 0.72 -25.55
CA THR A 217 1.89 0.94 -26.24
C THR A 217 0.95 1.83 -25.42
N ALA A 218 0.82 1.58 -24.11
CA ALA A 218 -0.04 2.36 -23.23
C ALA A 218 0.45 3.82 -23.10
N TYR A 219 1.75 4.01 -22.95
CA TYR A 219 2.40 5.31 -22.88
C TYR A 219 2.23 6.11 -24.18
N ARG A 220 2.44 5.50 -25.36
CA ARG A 220 2.23 6.19 -26.63
C ARG A 220 0.80 6.69 -26.78
N ARG A 221 -0.20 5.89 -26.38
CA ARG A 221 -1.61 6.33 -26.35
C ARG A 221 -1.82 7.49 -25.38
N ALA A 222 -1.28 7.39 -24.17
CA ALA A 222 -1.41 8.43 -23.16
C ALA A 222 -0.74 9.74 -23.61
N LYS A 223 0.45 9.67 -24.21
CA LYS A 223 1.19 10.80 -24.79
C LYS A 223 0.41 11.44 -25.94
N GLN A 224 -0.18 10.65 -26.84
CA GLN A 224 -1.08 11.16 -27.88
C GLN A 224 -2.29 11.89 -27.29
N GLY A 225 -2.91 11.33 -26.24
CA GLY A 225 -4.03 11.96 -25.53
C GLY A 225 -3.66 13.27 -24.83
N ALA A 226 -2.42 13.39 -24.33
CA ALA A 226 -1.90 14.59 -23.70
C ALA A 226 -1.68 15.74 -24.71
N PHE A 227 -1.28 15.42 -25.95
CA PHE A 227 -1.08 16.41 -27.02
C PHE A 227 -2.33 16.71 -27.87
N GLY A 228 -3.35 15.84 -27.82
CA GLY A 228 -4.59 16.07 -28.58
C GLY A 228 -5.42 17.25 -28.08
N ASP A 229 -6.46 17.60 -28.84
CA ASP A 229 -7.31 18.78 -28.58
C ASP A 229 -7.96 18.79 -27.19
N GLY A 230 -8.16 17.62 -26.60
CA GLY A 230 -8.72 17.44 -25.25
C GLY A 230 -7.70 17.49 -24.11
N LYS A 231 -6.40 17.59 -24.38
CA LYS A 231 -5.31 17.69 -23.39
C LYS A 231 -5.51 16.83 -22.14
N ARG A 232 -5.56 15.51 -22.34
CA ARG A 232 -6.01 14.55 -21.31
C ARG A 232 -4.86 14.12 -20.41
N THR A 233 -5.17 13.93 -19.13
CA THR A 233 -4.29 13.22 -18.19
C THR A 233 -4.67 11.74 -18.11
N THR A 234 -3.67 10.86 -18.13
CA THR A 234 -3.84 9.42 -17.97
C THR A 234 -2.94 8.93 -16.84
N VAL A 235 -3.49 8.13 -15.93
CA VAL A 235 -2.75 7.56 -14.79
C VAL A 235 -2.74 6.04 -14.93
N MET A 236 -1.55 5.44 -14.91
CA MET A 236 -1.35 4.01 -15.12
C MET A 236 -0.65 3.39 -13.91
N ALA A 237 -1.30 2.46 -13.22
CA ALA A 237 -0.62 1.59 -12.27
C ALA A 237 -0.03 0.39 -13.01
N VAL A 238 1.29 0.31 -13.04
CA VAL A 238 2.06 -0.72 -13.75
C VAL A 238 2.56 -1.73 -12.73
N SER A 239 2.15 -3.00 -12.87
CA SER A 239 2.60 -4.10 -12.04
C SER A 239 3.53 -5.02 -12.83
N LEU A 240 4.82 -5.00 -12.49
CA LEU A 240 5.79 -6.00 -12.91
C LEU A 240 5.69 -7.20 -11.99
N THR A 241 5.26 -8.34 -12.53
CA THR A 241 5.05 -9.58 -11.78
C THR A 241 6.11 -10.60 -12.17
N ASP A 242 6.69 -11.25 -11.17
CA ASP A 242 7.52 -12.43 -11.35
C ASP A 242 6.63 -13.66 -11.53
N VAL A 243 6.54 -14.22 -12.73
CA VAL A 243 5.72 -15.42 -12.95
C VAL A 243 6.36 -16.64 -12.29
N HIS A 244 7.69 -16.68 -12.17
CA HIS A 244 8.36 -17.86 -11.66
C HIS A 244 8.10 -18.07 -10.17
N ILE A 245 7.96 -17.00 -9.38
CA ILE A 245 7.60 -17.14 -7.96
C ILE A 245 6.21 -17.79 -7.78
N PHE A 246 5.27 -17.54 -8.70
CA PHE A 246 3.96 -18.19 -8.69
C PHE A 246 4.04 -19.67 -9.08
N GLU A 247 4.85 -20.01 -10.10
CA GLU A 247 5.09 -21.41 -10.48
C GLU A 247 5.75 -22.19 -9.34
N LEU A 248 6.67 -21.57 -8.60
CA LEU A 248 7.29 -22.15 -7.42
C LEU A 248 6.30 -22.30 -6.27
N ALA A 249 5.37 -21.36 -6.12
CA ALA A 249 4.34 -21.43 -5.08
C ALA A 249 3.35 -22.57 -5.31
N GLU A 250 2.95 -22.87 -6.55
CA GLU A 250 2.14 -24.07 -6.89
C GLU A 250 2.83 -25.40 -6.51
N GLN A 251 4.15 -25.37 -6.28
CA GLN A 251 4.97 -26.53 -5.94
C GLN A 251 5.50 -26.48 -4.50
N ASP A 252 5.03 -25.54 -3.68
CA ASP A 252 5.51 -25.29 -2.31
C ASP A 252 7.03 -25.01 -2.22
N LYS A 253 7.59 -24.34 -3.24
CA LYS A 253 9.04 -24.04 -3.37
C LYS A 253 9.35 -22.54 -3.45
N ALA A 254 8.38 -21.68 -3.17
CA ALA A 254 8.56 -20.23 -3.26
C ALA A 254 9.28 -19.62 -2.04
N GLU A 255 9.18 -20.24 -0.86
CA GLU A 255 9.74 -19.72 0.40
C GLU A 255 11.26 -19.46 0.37
N PRO A 256 12.10 -20.24 -0.33
CA PRO A 256 13.53 -19.95 -0.41
C PRO A 256 13.91 -18.82 -1.39
N HIS A 257 12.96 -18.22 -2.12
CA HIS A 257 13.25 -17.33 -3.25
C HIS A 257 12.63 -15.94 -3.12
N PHE A 258 13.43 -14.88 -3.34
CA PHE A 258 12.96 -13.52 -3.45
C PHE A 258 12.39 -13.21 -4.84
N SER A 259 11.36 -12.36 -4.89
CA SER A 259 10.72 -11.94 -6.14
C SER A 259 11.13 -10.53 -6.54
N PHE A 260 11.41 -10.30 -7.82
CA PHE A 260 11.68 -8.96 -8.37
C PHE A 260 10.41 -8.11 -8.58
N SER A 261 9.24 -8.63 -8.20
CA SER A 261 7.94 -7.99 -8.45
C SER A 261 7.91 -6.55 -7.91
N HIS A 262 7.36 -5.64 -8.70
CA HIS A 262 7.32 -4.22 -8.35
C HIS A 262 6.07 -3.56 -8.94
N VAL A 263 5.56 -2.54 -8.25
CA VAL A 263 4.42 -1.74 -8.72
C VAL A 263 4.79 -0.26 -8.65
N PHE A 264 4.54 0.46 -9.72
CA PHE A 264 4.70 1.92 -9.75
C PHE A 264 3.53 2.56 -10.49
N VAL A 265 3.35 3.86 -10.30
CA VAL A 265 2.34 4.63 -11.01
C VAL A 265 3.02 5.59 -11.97
N PHE A 266 2.64 5.52 -13.24
CA PHE A 266 3.13 6.34 -14.33
C PHE A 266 1.98 7.22 -14.82
N ALA A 267 2.06 8.53 -14.58
CA ALA A 267 1.05 9.48 -15.04
C ALA A 267 1.59 10.36 -16.16
N VAL A 268 0.73 10.61 -17.14
CA VAL A 268 1.02 11.38 -18.35
C VAL A 268 -0.02 12.47 -18.48
N GLY A 269 0.42 13.71 -18.61
CA GLY A 269 -0.45 14.87 -18.83
C GLY A 269 0.18 15.80 -19.87
N PRO A 270 -0.52 16.88 -20.27
CA PRO A 270 -0.03 17.83 -21.27
C PRO A 270 1.35 18.42 -20.95
N GLU A 271 1.66 18.57 -19.67
CA GLU A 271 2.91 19.14 -19.17
C GLU A 271 4.09 18.15 -19.12
N GLY A 272 3.85 16.84 -19.26
CA GLY A 272 4.89 15.82 -19.16
C GLY A 272 4.46 14.59 -18.36
N THR A 273 5.39 13.99 -17.62
CA THR A 273 5.13 12.75 -16.89
C THR A 273 5.61 12.78 -15.44
N VAL A 274 4.95 12.00 -14.58
CA VAL A 274 5.37 11.78 -13.19
C VAL A 274 5.34 10.29 -12.89
N ILE A 275 6.33 9.82 -12.14
CA ILE A 275 6.46 8.43 -11.72
C ILE A 275 6.49 8.39 -10.20
N TRP A 276 5.50 7.74 -9.58
CA TRP A 276 5.49 7.48 -8.14
C TRP A 276 5.78 6.02 -7.87
N GLN A 277 6.74 5.79 -6.98
CA GLN A 277 7.16 4.46 -6.58
C GLN A 277 7.67 4.47 -5.16
N SER A 278 7.64 3.30 -4.54
CA SER A 278 8.32 2.97 -3.29
C SER A 278 8.79 1.54 -3.39
N TRP A 279 9.78 1.16 -2.60
CA TRP A 279 10.35 -0.18 -2.69
C TRP A 279 10.64 -0.70 -1.29
N GLY A 280 10.30 -1.97 -1.04
CA GLY A 280 10.07 -2.61 0.27
C GLY A 280 11.14 -2.46 1.36
N LYS A 281 11.32 -3.48 2.19
CA LYS A 281 12.12 -3.37 3.42
C LYS A 281 13.54 -2.77 3.24
N PHE A 282 14.18 -3.03 2.10
CA PHE A 282 15.56 -2.57 1.80
C PHE A 282 15.63 -1.43 0.79
N GLY A 283 14.49 -0.85 0.43
CA GLY A 283 14.43 0.27 -0.51
C GLY A 283 14.08 1.57 0.20
N TYR A 284 13.30 2.39 -0.48
CA TYR A 284 12.87 3.70 0.01
C TYR A 284 11.36 3.75 0.19
N ARG A 285 10.93 4.55 1.16
CA ARG A 285 9.52 4.90 1.32
C ARG A 285 9.08 5.93 0.28
N LEU A 286 7.78 6.02 0.03
CA LEU A 286 7.23 7.04 -0.87
C LEU A 286 7.59 8.46 -0.41
N ASP A 287 7.55 8.78 0.89
CA ASP A 287 7.92 10.11 1.39
C ASP A 287 9.39 10.44 1.14
N GLU A 288 10.29 9.46 1.27
CA GLU A 288 11.72 9.63 0.99
C GLU A 288 11.98 9.82 -0.51
N TYR A 289 11.28 9.06 -1.34
CA TYR A 289 11.31 9.22 -2.79
C TYR A 289 10.86 10.63 -3.21
N LEU A 290 9.77 11.13 -2.62
CA LEU A 290 9.27 12.49 -2.87
C LEU A 290 10.28 13.55 -2.40
N LYS A 291 10.85 13.42 -1.20
CA LYS A 291 11.86 14.35 -0.65
C LYS A 291 13.11 14.48 -1.54
N ARG A 292 13.48 13.42 -2.26
CA ARG A 292 14.60 13.41 -3.23
C ARG A 292 14.21 13.92 -4.62
N GLY A 293 12.99 14.44 -4.79
CA GLY A 293 12.47 14.93 -6.06
C GLY A 293 11.93 13.84 -6.99
N GLY A 294 11.68 12.62 -6.50
CA GLY A 294 11.16 11.52 -7.32
C GLY A 294 9.77 11.79 -7.92
N GLY A 295 8.95 12.60 -7.22
CA GLY A 295 7.65 13.09 -7.69
C GLY A 295 7.70 14.25 -8.68
N ARG A 296 8.90 14.66 -9.15
CA ARG A 296 9.02 15.77 -10.09
C ARG A 296 8.40 15.47 -11.45
N LEU A 297 8.04 16.55 -12.14
CA LEU A 297 7.67 16.51 -13.53
C LEU A 297 8.90 16.17 -14.37
N ARG A 298 8.76 15.18 -15.25
CA ARG A 298 9.77 14.73 -16.20
C ARG A 298 9.36 15.17 -17.58
N ASP A 299 10.34 15.62 -18.34
CA ASP A 299 10.13 15.94 -19.75
C ASP A 299 9.88 14.65 -20.58
N TRP A 300 9.53 14.86 -21.84
CA TRP A 300 9.19 13.76 -22.74
C TRP A 300 10.38 12.87 -23.08
N GLN A 301 11.61 13.41 -23.10
CA GLN A 301 12.81 12.64 -23.44
C GLN A 301 13.14 11.67 -22.30
N GLU A 302 13.08 12.14 -21.05
CA GLU A 302 13.26 11.30 -19.87
C GLU A 302 12.17 10.22 -19.80
N ALA A 303 10.91 10.59 -20.07
CA ALA A 303 9.80 9.65 -20.10
C ALA A 303 9.98 8.55 -21.16
N ASP A 304 10.37 8.94 -22.38
CA ASP A 304 10.66 8.01 -23.48
C ASP A 304 11.81 7.06 -23.10
N GLN A 305 12.86 7.58 -22.46
CA GLN A 305 13.99 6.78 -22.00
C GLN A 305 13.58 5.76 -20.91
N PHE A 306 12.76 6.17 -19.94
CA PHE A 306 12.24 5.27 -18.91
C PHE A 306 11.43 4.13 -19.53
N VAL A 307 10.51 4.45 -20.44
CA VAL A 307 9.65 3.46 -21.11
C VAL A 307 10.47 2.50 -21.97
N ASN A 308 11.49 3.00 -22.66
CA ASN A 308 12.42 2.18 -23.43
C ASN A 308 13.22 1.22 -22.54
N ASP A 309 13.75 1.69 -21.41
CA ASP A 309 14.53 0.85 -20.50
C ASP A 309 13.65 -0.17 -19.78
N PHE A 310 12.42 0.19 -19.41
CA PHE A 310 11.43 -0.76 -18.89
C PHE A 310 11.08 -1.83 -19.93
N THR A 311 10.87 -1.43 -21.19
CA THR A 311 10.58 -2.37 -22.29
C THR A 311 11.74 -3.36 -22.51
N LYS A 312 13.00 -2.89 -22.47
CA LYS A 312 14.19 -3.76 -22.53
C LYS A 312 14.30 -4.71 -21.34
N LEU A 313 13.94 -4.24 -20.14
CA LEU A 313 13.93 -5.07 -18.94
C LEU A 313 12.95 -6.24 -19.12
N VAL A 314 11.70 -5.96 -19.50
CA VAL A 314 10.63 -6.98 -19.57
C VAL A 314 10.66 -7.83 -20.84
N SER A 315 11.36 -7.41 -21.89
CA SER A 315 11.55 -8.24 -23.10
C SER A 315 12.55 -9.39 -22.86
N GLY A 316 13.44 -9.26 -21.88
CA GLY A 316 14.38 -10.31 -21.51
C GLY A 316 13.68 -11.45 -20.75
N LYS A 317 14.02 -12.69 -21.08
CA LYS A 317 13.64 -13.89 -20.29
C LYS A 317 14.88 -14.71 -19.95
N GLY A 318 14.79 -15.59 -18.95
CA GLY A 318 15.87 -16.52 -18.59
C GLY A 318 16.51 -16.20 -17.24
N THR A 319 17.80 -16.47 -17.05
CA THR A 319 18.48 -16.27 -15.77
C THR A 319 18.67 -14.80 -15.43
N TRP A 320 18.61 -14.42 -14.16
CA TRP A 320 18.97 -13.07 -13.71
C TRP A 320 20.45 -12.77 -13.97
N THR A 321 20.77 -11.59 -14.51
CA THR A 321 22.15 -11.21 -14.89
C THR A 321 22.50 -9.83 -14.38
N ALA A 322 23.80 -9.52 -14.27
CA ALA A 322 24.28 -8.19 -13.88
C ALA A 322 23.77 -7.08 -14.82
N LYS A 323 23.67 -7.34 -16.13
CA LYS A 323 23.10 -6.40 -17.10
C LYS A 323 21.62 -6.11 -16.79
N ARG A 324 20.86 -7.13 -16.42
CA ARG A 324 19.45 -6.95 -16.04
C ARG A 324 19.31 -6.18 -14.74
N ASN A 325 20.16 -6.49 -13.75
CA ASN A 325 20.20 -5.77 -12.50
C ASN A 325 20.46 -4.27 -12.70
N LYS A 326 21.43 -3.90 -13.54
CA LYS A 326 21.70 -2.49 -13.87
C LYS A 326 20.50 -1.77 -14.53
N LEU A 327 19.71 -2.48 -15.33
CA LEU A 327 18.47 -1.91 -15.89
C LEU A 327 17.40 -1.75 -14.82
N TYR A 328 17.23 -2.74 -13.94
CA TYR A 328 16.29 -2.67 -12.81
C TYR A 328 16.67 -1.52 -11.86
N GLU A 329 17.94 -1.40 -11.52
CA GLU A 329 18.50 -0.34 -10.68
C GLU A 329 18.26 1.04 -11.30
N ARG A 330 18.48 1.23 -12.60
CA ARG A 330 18.21 2.51 -13.26
C ARG A 330 16.72 2.90 -13.23
N LEU A 331 15.82 1.93 -13.29
CA LEU A 331 14.37 2.19 -13.32
C LEU A 331 13.83 2.46 -11.91
N PHE A 332 14.35 1.74 -10.92
CA PHE A 332 13.73 1.66 -9.60
C PHE A 332 14.65 2.14 -8.47
N ASP A 333 15.89 2.53 -8.75
CA ASP A 333 16.94 2.91 -7.79
C ASP A 333 17.25 1.79 -6.76
N ILE A 334 17.23 0.53 -7.22
CA ILE A 334 17.41 -0.65 -6.38
C ILE A 334 18.37 -1.67 -7.02
N ASP A 335 19.44 -1.99 -6.29
CA ASP A 335 20.36 -3.07 -6.63
C ASP A 335 19.90 -4.41 -6.00
N LEU A 336 19.20 -5.23 -6.78
CA LEU A 336 18.77 -6.55 -6.32
C LEU A 336 19.92 -7.55 -6.15
N ASN A 337 21.05 -7.37 -6.82
CA ASN A 337 22.22 -8.21 -6.59
C ASN A 337 22.87 -7.91 -5.24
N HIS A 338 22.83 -6.66 -4.80
CA HIS A 338 23.26 -6.29 -3.45
C HIS A 338 22.32 -6.90 -2.39
N ILE A 339 21.00 -6.85 -2.63
CA ILE A 339 19.99 -7.32 -1.68
C ILE A 339 19.91 -8.85 -1.61
N CYS A 340 19.91 -9.54 -2.77
CA CYS A 340 19.68 -10.98 -2.88
C CYS A 340 20.92 -11.78 -3.31
N GLY A 341 22.09 -11.16 -3.33
CA GLY A 341 23.35 -11.82 -3.65
C GLY A 341 23.84 -12.75 -2.53
N PRO A 342 24.97 -13.45 -2.70
CA PRO A 342 25.49 -14.40 -1.71
C PRO A 342 25.78 -13.82 -0.32
N LYS A 343 25.98 -12.50 -0.23
CA LYS A 343 26.19 -11.75 1.02
C LYS A 343 25.05 -10.76 1.31
N GLY A 344 23.98 -10.83 0.52
CA GLY A 344 22.83 -9.95 0.66
C GLY A 344 21.99 -10.31 1.90
N PRO A 345 21.25 -9.35 2.46
CA PRO A 345 20.39 -9.59 3.62
C PRO A 345 19.15 -10.43 3.30
N GLU A 346 18.83 -10.64 2.02
CA GLU A 346 17.66 -11.39 1.58
C GLU A 346 18.00 -12.70 0.90
N ARG A 347 17.00 -13.56 0.85
CA ARG A 347 17.03 -14.82 0.11
C ARG A 347 17.34 -14.60 -1.38
N PRO A 348 17.92 -15.58 -2.08
CA PRO A 348 18.29 -15.45 -3.49
C PRO A 348 17.09 -15.11 -4.38
N LEU A 349 17.31 -14.36 -5.46
CA LEU A 349 16.28 -14.14 -6.47
C LEU A 349 15.80 -15.46 -7.08
N THR A 350 14.57 -15.44 -7.58
CA THR A 350 14.04 -16.51 -8.43
C THR A 350 15.02 -16.89 -9.54
N SER A 351 15.25 -18.20 -9.72
CA SER A 351 16.25 -18.72 -10.67
C SER A 351 15.98 -18.34 -12.13
N LYS A 352 14.72 -18.04 -12.46
CA LYS A 352 14.25 -17.63 -13.79
C LYS A 352 13.52 -16.31 -13.71
N PHE A 353 14.05 -15.30 -14.39
CA PHE A 353 13.37 -14.07 -14.72
C PHE A 353 12.30 -14.33 -15.78
N LYS A 354 11.04 -14.37 -15.34
CA LYS A 354 9.84 -14.46 -16.18
C LYS A 354 8.92 -13.28 -15.87
N PRO A 355 9.11 -12.12 -16.50
CA PRO A 355 8.30 -10.95 -16.24
C PRO A 355 6.91 -11.10 -16.88
N TRP A 356 5.89 -10.64 -16.19
CA TRP A 356 4.56 -10.39 -16.73
C TRP A 356 4.07 -9.03 -16.24
N VAL A 357 3.60 -8.21 -17.17
CA VAL A 357 3.19 -6.83 -16.90
C VAL A 357 1.66 -6.72 -16.94
N ARG A 358 1.10 -6.11 -15.91
CA ARG A 358 -0.30 -5.66 -15.88
C ARG A 358 -0.34 -4.14 -15.79
N ILE A 359 -1.25 -3.51 -16.52
CA ILE A 359 -1.45 -2.06 -16.47
C ILE A 359 -2.92 -1.81 -16.19
N ASN A 360 -3.21 -1.06 -15.11
CA ASN A 360 -4.54 -0.55 -14.85
C ASN A 360 -4.54 0.94 -15.16
N THR A 361 -5.38 1.35 -16.10
CA THR A 361 -5.38 2.70 -16.67
C THR A 361 -6.62 3.45 -16.24
N LEU A 362 -6.42 4.65 -15.71
CA LEU A 362 -7.44 5.67 -15.52
C LEU A 362 -7.25 6.71 -16.63
N GLU A 363 -8.10 6.66 -17.65
CA GLU A 363 -8.06 7.60 -18.77
C GLU A 363 -8.82 8.88 -18.44
N ASN A 364 -8.36 10.01 -18.98
CA ASN A 364 -9.04 11.29 -18.88
C ASN A 364 -9.32 11.74 -17.43
N VAL A 365 -8.33 11.56 -16.55
CA VAL A 365 -8.39 12.02 -15.15
C VAL A 365 -8.54 13.54 -15.14
N LYS A 366 -9.54 14.03 -14.40
CA LYS A 366 -9.86 15.46 -14.31
C LYS A 366 -9.43 16.04 -12.98
N TYR A 367 -9.43 17.37 -12.92
CA TYR A 367 -9.21 18.10 -11.67
C TYR A 367 -10.22 17.66 -10.59
N GLU A 368 -11.49 17.53 -10.96
CA GLU A 368 -12.57 17.17 -10.02
C GLU A 368 -12.40 15.74 -9.46
N ASP A 369 -11.78 14.84 -10.22
CA ASP A 369 -11.46 13.50 -9.75
C ASP A 369 -10.41 13.56 -8.64
N VAL A 370 -9.38 14.40 -8.78
CA VAL A 370 -8.33 14.53 -7.75
C VAL A 370 -8.86 15.24 -6.50
N THR A 371 -9.68 16.27 -6.66
CA THR A 371 -10.19 17.09 -5.53
C THR A 371 -11.51 16.61 -4.96
N LYS A 372 -11.92 15.38 -5.26
CA LYS A 372 -13.21 14.83 -4.87
C LYS A 372 -13.36 14.57 -3.37
N PHE A 373 -12.28 14.52 -2.60
CA PHE A 373 -12.36 14.27 -1.16
C PHE A 373 -12.52 15.57 -0.38
N ARG A 374 -13.42 15.55 0.60
CA ARG A 374 -13.53 16.52 1.68
C ARG A 374 -13.12 15.81 2.96
N TRP A 375 -12.11 16.34 3.64
CA TRP A 375 -11.57 15.75 4.86
C TRP A 375 -12.20 16.44 6.07
N SER A 376 -12.63 15.67 7.07
CA SER A 376 -13.23 16.22 8.28
C SER A 376 -12.75 15.47 9.53
N VAL A 377 -12.56 16.19 10.63
CA VAL A 377 -12.37 15.60 11.97
C VAL A 377 -13.66 15.77 12.78
N PRO A 378 -14.07 14.77 13.59
CA PRO A 378 -15.18 14.95 14.51
C PRO A 378 -14.87 16.07 15.49
N PHE A 379 -15.83 16.95 15.74
CA PHE A 379 -15.75 17.92 16.83
C PHE A 379 -15.77 17.16 18.16
N VAL A 380 -14.65 17.18 18.86
CA VAL A 380 -14.63 16.83 20.29
C VAL A 380 -15.12 18.08 21.02
N GLY A 381 -16.38 18.03 21.47
CA GLY A 381 -17.03 19.10 22.22
C GLY A 381 -16.63 19.11 23.69
#